data_AF-A0A7X8IKA9-F1
#
_entry.id   AF-A0A7X8IKA9-F1
#
_cell.length_a   1.000
_cell.length_b   1.000
_cell.length_c   1.000
_cell.angle_alpha   90.00
_cell.angle_beta   90.00
_cell.angle_gamma   90.00
#
_symmetry.space_group_name_H-M   'P 1'
#
loop_
_entity.id
_entity.type
_entity.pdbx_description
1 polymer ?
#
loop_
_entity_poly.entity_id
_entity_poly.type
_entity_poly.pdbx_seq_one_letter_code
_entity_poly.pdbx_strand_id
1 'polypeptide(L)' 'MSNQAKVFIVNYESKADYKVYFVNYASQEKNANIIAGGKLVKSESQANVKVFIVKYESKAQIKILHKNFPK' A
#
# COMPACT_ATOMS: atom_id res chain seq x y z
N MET A 1 -1.18 -12.01 18.51
CA MET A 1 -1.27 -12.39 17.09
C MET A 1 -1.21 -11.13 16.26
N SER A 2 -0.06 -10.80 15.66
CA SER A 2 0.04 -9.62 14.78
C SER A 2 -0.62 -9.96 13.45
N ASN A 3 -1.82 -9.46 13.22
CA ASN A 3 -2.52 -9.62 11.96
C ASN A 3 -1.84 -8.73 10.90
N GLN A 4 -0.73 -9.22 10.33
CA GLN A 4 0.00 -8.50 9.28
C GLN A 4 -0.85 -8.45 8.02
N ALA A 5 -1.10 -7.24 7.50
CA ALA A 5 -1.82 -7.06 6.25
C ALA A 5 -1.07 -7.76 5.10
N LYS A 6 -1.73 -8.70 4.42
CA LYS A 6 -1.19 -9.29 3.18
C LYS A 6 -1.55 -8.38 2.02
N VAL A 7 -0.54 -7.77 1.41
CA VAL A 7 -0.72 -6.73 0.39
C VAL A 7 -0.33 -7.29 -0.97
N PHE A 8 -1.15 -7.02 -1.99
CA PHE A 8 -0.87 -7.36 -3.38
C PHE A 8 -0.91 -6.10 -4.25
N ILE A 9 0.12 -5.92 -5.07
CA ILE A 9 0.19 -4.80 -6.02
C ILE A 9 -0.54 -5.21 -7.30
N VAL A 10 -1.58 -4.48 -7.66
CA VAL A 10 -2.30 -4.70 -8.91
C VAL A 10 -1.79 -3.78 -10.01
N ASN A 11 -1.96 -4.21 -11.26
CA ASN A 11 -1.53 -3.45 -12.44
C ASN A 11 -2.55 -2.41 -12.92
N TYR A 12 -3.78 -2.45 -12.39
CA TYR A 12 -4.88 -1.59 -12.82
C TYR A 12 -5.57 -0.94 -11.63
N GLU A 13 -5.78 0.37 -11.71
CA GLU A 13 -6.44 1.17 -10.67
C GLU A 13 -7.81 0.61 -10.28
N SER A 14 -8.59 0.13 -11.26
CA SER A 14 -9.93 -0.43 -11.03
C SER A 14 -9.97 -1.71 -10.19
N LYS A 15 -8.82 -2.38 -10.01
CA LYS A 15 -8.72 -3.63 -9.23
C LYS A 15 -8.20 -3.40 -7.80
N ALA A 16 -7.77 -2.18 -7.48
CA ALA A 16 -7.22 -1.84 -6.18
C ALA A 16 -8.30 -1.38 -5.22
N ASP A 17 -8.10 -1.70 -3.94
CA ASP A 17 -8.87 -1.14 -2.84
C ASP A 17 -8.36 0.26 -2.49
N TYR A 18 -7.04 0.46 -2.61
CA TYR A 18 -6.39 1.74 -2.30
C TYR A 18 -5.32 2.14 -3.32
N LYS A 19 -5.24 3.44 -3.57
CA LYS A 19 -4.14 4.07 -4.31
C LYS A 19 -3.01 4.49 -3.38
N VAL A 20 -1.80 4.01 -3.65
CA VAL A 20 -0.61 4.26 -2.84
C VAL A 20 0.34 5.19 -3.59
N TYR A 21 0.85 6.20 -2.88
CA TYR A 21 1.94 7.05 -3.34
C TYR A 21 3.08 7.02 -2.34
N PHE A 22 4.31 6.99 -2.84
CA PHE A 22 5.49 7.00 -2.01
C PHE A 22 5.92 8.42 -1.68
N VAL A 23 6.11 8.68 -0.40
CA VAL A 23 6.62 9.96 0.11
C VAL A 23 8.05 9.80 0.62
N ASN A 24 8.75 10.94 0.74
CA ASN A 24 10.14 10.97 1.20
C ASN A 24 10.27 11.31 2.69
N TYR A 25 9.26 11.93 3.27
CA TYR A 25 9.27 12.36 4.68
C TYR A 25 8.15 11.71 5.47
N ALA A 26 8.44 11.30 6.71
CA ALA A 26 7.47 10.65 7.58
C ALA A 26 6.26 11.55 7.90
N SER A 27 6.48 12.87 7.97
CA SER A 27 5.42 13.86 8.15
C SER A 27 4.39 13.90 7.01
N GLN A 28 4.72 13.34 5.84
CA GLN A 28 3.83 13.27 4.68
C GLN A 28 3.03 11.95 4.64
N GLU A 29 3.31 11.00 5.53
CA GLU A 29 2.55 9.76 5.58
C GLU A 29 1.08 10.03 5.92
N LYS A 30 0.19 9.32 5.24
CA LYS A 30 -1.25 9.42 5.43
C LYS A 30 -1.86 8.04 5.23
N ASN A 31 -2.59 7.56 6.23
CA ASN A 31 -3.21 6.23 6.22
C ASN A 31 -2.20 5.06 6.04
N ALA A 32 -0.91 5.30 6.31
CA ALA A 32 0.13 4.29 6.14
C ALA A 32 -0.08 3.05 7.03
N ASN A 33 -0.67 3.24 8.21
CA ASN A 33 -1.00 2.19 9.18
C ASN A 33 -1.88 1.05 8.62
N ILE A 34 -2.60 1.26 7.51
CA ILE A 34 -3.41 0.22 6.86
C ILE A 34 -2.53 -0.92 6.32
N ILE A 35 -1.35 -0.58 5.82
CA ILE A 35 -0.44 -1.52 5.15
C ILE A 35 0.96 -1.56 5.76
N ALA A 36 1.31 -0.62 6.63
CA ALA A 36 2.64 -0.53 7.24
C ALA A 36 2.97 -1.78 8.05
N GLY A 37 4.15 -2.35 7.82
CA GLY A 37 4.57 -3.61 8.46
C GLY A 37 3.82 -4.86 7.98
N GLY A 38 3.03 -4.73 6.90
CA GLY A 38 2.40 -5.85 6.21
C GLY A 38 3.40 -6.70 5.43
N LYS A 39 2.90 -7.77 4.81
CA LYS A 39 3.65 -8.70 3.96
C LYS A 39 3.19 -8.56 2.51
N LEU A 40 4.14 -8.42 1.59
CA LEU A 40 3.86 -8.43 0.16
C LEU A 40 3.63 -9.88 -0.29
N VAL A 41 2.48 -10.15 -0.90
CA VAL A 41 2.16 -11.46 -1.46
C VAL A 41 2.27 -11.42 -2.98
N LYS A 42 2.48 -12.59 -3.59
CA LYS A 42 2.66 -12.74 -5.04
C LYS A 42 1.35 -12.97 -5.81
N SER A 43 0.26 -13.28 -5.12
CA SER A 43 -1.04 -13.58 -5.74
C SER A 43 -2.18 -12.87 -5.03
N GLU A 44 -3.17 -12.44 -5.83
CA GLU A 44 -4.38 -11.77 -5.37
C GLU A 44 -5.15 -12.59 -4.32
N SER A 45 -5.26 -13.90 -4.51
CA SER A 45 -5.96 -14.82 -3.60
C SER A 45 -5.40 -14.87 -2.17
N GLN A 46 -4.14 -14.47 -1.99
CA GLN A 46 -3.49 -14.46 -0.68
C GLN A 46 -3.58 -13.09 0.00
N ALA A 47 -4.00 -12.05 -0.73
CA ALA A 47 -4.03 -10.70 -0.21
C ALA A 47 -5.32 -10.43 0.57
N ASN A 48 -5.17 -9.61 1.60
CA ASN A 48 -6.27 -8.97 2.28
C ASN A 48 -6.51 -7.56 1.74
N VAL A 49 -5.48 -6.94 1.15
CA VAL A 49 -5.54 -5.58 0.60
C VAL A 49 -4.84 -5.53 -0.75
N LYS A 50 -5.50 -4.96 -1.74
CA LYS A 50 -4.95 -4.69 -3.06
C LYS A 50 -4.62 -3.23 -3.21
N VAL A 51 -3.40 -2.94 -3.66
CA VAL A 51 -2.93 -1.57 -3.83
C VAL A 51 -2.49 -1.31 -5.26
N PHE A 52 -2.79 -0.11 -5.74
CA PHE A 52 -2.28 0.40 -7.02
C PHE A 52 -1.33 1.56 -6.75
N ILE A 53 -0.12 1.50 -7.31
CA ILE A 53 0.89 2.55 -7.11
C ILE A 53 0.63 3.65 -8.13
N VAL A 54 0.35 4.87 -7.64
CA VAL A 54 0.14 6.04 -8.48
C VAL A 54 1.40 6.89 -8.59
N LYS A 55 1.54 7.61 -9.71
CA LYS A 55 2.66 8.54 -9.95
C LYS A 55 2.48 9.92 -9.29
N TYR A 56 1.25 10.27 -8.93
CA TYR A 56 0.91 11.60 -8.44
C TYR A 56 0.21 11.50 -7.09
N GLU A 57 0.66 12.30 -6.14
CA GLU A 57 0.14 12.38 -4.78
C GLU A 57 -1.35 12.70 -4.72
N SER A 58 -1.86 13.54 -5.63
CA SER A 58 -3.27 13.95 -5.70
C SER A 58 -4.23 12.79 -5.96
N LYS A 59 -3.73 11.67 -6.51
CA LYS A 59 -4.52 10.46 -6.77
C LYS A 59 -4.48 9.47 -5.61
N ALA A 60 -3.62 9.69 -4.63
CA ALA A 60 -3.32 8.74 -3.58
C ALA A 60 -4.32 8.82 -2.43
N GLN A 61 -4.74 7.65 -1.96
CA GLN A 61 -5.50 7.50 -0.71
C GLN A 61 -4.55 7.20 0.46
N ILE A 62 -3.44 6.51 0.18
CA ILE A 62 -2.39 6.17 1.14
C ILE A 62 -1.09 6.82 0.67
N LYS A 63 -0.42 7.49 1.61
CA LYS A 63 0.94 8.00 1.45
C LYS A 63 1.83 7.28 2.44
N ILE A 64 2.88 6.63 1.95
CA ILE A 64 3.74 5.78 2.77
C ILE A 64 5.20 5.94 2.38
N LEU A 65 6.10 5.85 3.36
CA LEU A 65 7.53 5.77 3.10
C LEU A 65 7.89 4.43 2.45
N HIS A 66 8.85 4.43 1.53
CA HIS A 66 9.39 3.19 0.95
C HIS A 66 9.84 2.18 2.02
N LYS A 67 10.44 2.64 3.13
CA LYS A 67 10.91 1.77 4.21
C LYS A 67 9.77 1.08 4.99
N ASN A 68 8.58 1.67 5.00
CA ASN A 68 7.41 1.22 5.75
C ASN A 68 6.48 0.34 4.88
N PHE A 69 6.69 0.33 3.57
CA PHE A 69 5.89 -0.46 2.64
C PHE A 69 6.07 -1.98 2.91
N PRO A 70 5.00 -2.78 2.72
CA PRO A 70 5.06 -4.24 2.85
C PRO A 70 6.23 -4.89 2.10
N LYS A 71 6.83 -5.91 2.71
CA LYS A 71 7.95 -6.70 2.17
C LYS A 71 7.57 -8.13 1.87
#